data_AF-A0A931WJT0-F1
#
_entry.id   AF-A0A931WJT0-F1
#
_cell.length_a   1.000
_cell.length_b   1.000
_cell.length_c   1.000
_cell.angle_alpha   90.00
_cell.angle_beta   90.00
_cell.angle_gamma   90.00
#
_symmetry.space_group_name_H-M   'P 1'
#
loop_
_entity.id
_entity.type
_entity.pdbx_description
1 polymer ?
#
loop_
_entity_poly.entity_id
_entity_poly.type
_entity_poly.pdbx_seq_one_letter_code
_entity_poly.pdbx_strand_id
1 'polypeptide(L)' 'MPTDETRRLLKVFGVAVTAFEDAVEKGALPEEVRKSEAEVRTRLEEVTGLIERLRAKKQ' A
#
# COMPACT_ATOMS: atom_id res chain seq x y z
N MET A 1 5.53 -12.15 -17.60
CA MET A 1 5.90 -10.80 -17.09
C MET A 1 4.87 -10.39 -16.04
N PRO A 2 5.26 -9.70 -14.95
CA PRO A 2 4.28 -9.04 -14.10
C PRO A 2 3.46 -8.09 -14.98
N THR A 3 2.13 -8.13 -14.83
CA THR A 3 1.28 -7.21 -15.57
C THR A 3 1.60 -5.78 -15.14
N ASP A 4 1.36 -4.81 -16.02
CA ASP A 4 1.55 -3.39 -15.69
C ASP A 4 0.70 -2.97 -14.48
N GLU A 5 -0.40 -3.68 -14.26
CA GLU A 5 -1.26 -3.55 -13.07
C GLU A 5 -0.55 -3.95 -11.78
N THR A 6 0.15 -5.09 -11.73
CA THR A 6 0.94 -5.48 -10.55
C THR A 6 2.02 -4.45 -10.23
N ARG A 7 2.74 -3.96 -11.25
CA ARG A 7 3.78 -2.93 -11.03
C ARG A 7 3.19 -1.63 -10.52
N ARG A 8 2.05 -1.19 -11.07
CA ARG A 8 1.34 0.01 -10.61
C ARG A 8 0.90 -0.13 -9.15
N LEU A 9 0.30 -1.26 -8.79
CA LEU A 9 -0.16 -1.52 -7.43
C LEU A 9 0.97 -1.43 -6.41
N LEU A 10 2.07 -2.16 -6.65
CA LEU A 10 3.21 -2.17 -5.73
C LEU A 10 3.89 -0.79 -5.63
N LYS A 11 3.92 -0.02 -6.72
CA LYS A 11 4.44 1.35 -6.70
C LYS A 11 3.60 2.25 -5.81
N VAL A 12 2.27 2.21 -5.93
CA VAL A 12 1.37 3.04 -5.11
C VAL A 12 1.44 2.64 -3.64
N PHE A 13 1.51 1.33 -3.35
CA PHE A 13 1.74 0.85 -1.98
C PHE A 13 3.05 1.39 -1.40
N GLY A 14 4.16 1.32 -2.14
CA GLY A 14 5.45 1.88 -1.70
C GLY A 14 5.38 3.37 -1.42
N VAL A 15 4.72 4.16 -2.28
CA VAL A 15 4.52 5.61 -2.05
C VAL A 15 3.72 5.88 -0.78
N ALA A 16 2.67 5.10 -0.51
CA ALA A 16 1.87 5.25 0.70
C ALA A 16 2.70 4.96 1.97
N VAL A 17 3.55 3.93 1.94
CA VAL A 17 4.46 3.60 3.05
C VAL A 17 5.43 4.73 3.29
N THR A 18 6.10 5.23 2.25
CA THR A 18 7.04 6.36 2.40
C THR A 18 6.36 7.63 2.91
N ALA A 19 5.12 7.90 2.51
CA ALA A 19 4.36 9.04 3.04
C ALA A 19 4.02 8.88 4.53
N PHE A 20 3.75 7.65 4.97
CA PHE A 20 3.53 7.36 6.39
C PHE A 20 4.82 7.45 7.21
N GLU A 21 5.93 6.89 6.71
CA GLU A 21 7.26 7.03 7.29
C GLU A 21 7.63 8.51 7.46
N ASP A 22 7.48 9.30 6.39
CA ASP A 22 7.72 10.74 6.42
C ASP A 22 6.87 11.46 7.49
N ALA A 23 5.59 11.12 7.61
CA ALA A 23 4.69 11.74 8.58
C ALA A 23 5.11 11.42 10.02
N VAL A 24 5.57 10.19 10.28
CA VAL A 24 6.07 9.77 11.59
C VAL A 24 7.41 10.44 11.90
N GLU A 25 8.37 10.40 10.97
CA GLU A 25 9.73 10.93 11.17
C GLU A 25 9.75 12.44 11.33
N LYS A 26 8.89 13.16 10.61
CA LYS A 26 8.79 14.63 10.69
C LYS A 26 7.95 15.11 11.87
N GLY A 27 7.38 14.20 12.66
CA GLY A 27 6.50 14.55 13.78
C GLY A 27 5.26 15.32 13.33
N ALA A 28 4.65 14.90 12.21
CA ALA A 28 3.45 15.50 11.66
C ALA A 28 2.28 15.49 12.67
N LEU A 29 1.21 16.22 12.38
CA LEU A 29 0.07 16.27 13.28
C LEU A 29 -0.54 14.85 13.45
N PRO A 30 -1.07 14.50 14.63
CA PRO A 30 -1.64 13.16 14.85
C PRO A 30 -2.72 12.77 13.85
N GLU A 31 -3.48 13.73 13.32
CA GLU A 31 -4.45 13.49 12.25
C GLU A 31 -3.79 13.09 10.93
N GLU A 32 -2.70 13.76 10.55
CA GLU A 32 -1.96 13.48 9.32
C GLU A 32 -1.33 12.09 9.38
N VAL A 33 -0.76 11.72 10.52
CA VAL A 33 -0.21 10.37 10.76
C VAL A 33 -1.31 9.31 10.66
N ARG A 34 -2.48 9.53 11.27
CA ARG A 34 -3.61 8.59 11.16
C ARG A 34 -4.11 8.46 9.72
N LYS A 35 -4.12 9.57 8.97
CA LYS A 35 -4.56 9.59 7.57
C LYS A 35 -3.59 8.81 6.69
N SER A 36 -2.28 9.01 6.83
CA SER A 36 -1.28 8.26 6.05
C SER A 36 -1.24 6.79 6.46
N GLU A 37 -1.43 6.46 7.74
CA GLU A 37 -1.60 5.07 8.19
C GLU A 37 -2.82 4.39 7.53
N ALA A 38 -3.96 5.09 7.46
CA ALA A 38 -5.17 4.57 6.83
C ALA A 38 -4.98 4.30 5.32
N GLU A 39 -4.22 5.16 4.62
CA GLU A 39 -3.87 4.96 3.21
C GLU A 39 -2.99 3.71 3.05
N VAL A 40 -1.97 3.52 3.90
CA VAL A 40 -1.13 2.30 3.88
C VAL A 40 -1.98 1.05 4.06
N ARG A 41 -2.93 1.04 5.01
CA ARG A 41 -3.84 -0.09 5.24
C ARG A 41 -4.70 -0.38 4.01
N THR A 42 -5.26 0.65 3.39
CA THR A 42 -6.06 0.50 2.17
C THR A 42 -5.24 -0.14 1.05
N ARG A 43 -4.00 0.32 0.84
CA ARG A 43 -3.12 -0.26 -0.19
C ARG A 43 -2.66 -1.68 0.15
N LEU A 44 -2.50 -2.01 1.43
CA LEU A 44 -2.18 -3.38 1.87
C LEU A 44 -3.32 -4.36 1.56
N GLU A 45 -4.57 -3.93 1.72
CA GLU A 45 -5.74 -4.72 1.33
C GLU A 45 -5.75 -5.02 -0.17
N GLU A 46 -5.42 -4.04 -1.01
CA GLU A 46 -5.30 -4.24 -2.47
C GLU A 46 -4.20 -5.25 -2.84
N VAL A 47 -3.03 -5.17 -2.19
CA VAL A 47 -1.93 -6.13 -2.36
C VAL A 47 -2.35 -7.53 -1.93
N THR A 48 -3.02 -7.65 -0.79
CA THR A 48 -3.56 -8.92 -0.30
C THR A 48 -4.56 -9.50 -1.30
N GLY A 49 -5.47 -8.66 -1.83
CA GLY A 49 -6.41 -9.06 -2.86
C GLY A 49 -5.75 -9.55 -4.15
N LEU A 50 -4.61 -8.96 -4.56
CA LEU A 50 -3.82 -9.49 -5.68
C LEU A 50 -3.29 -10.90 -5.37
N ILE A 51 -2.75 -11.12 -4.17
CA ILE A 51 -2.23 -12.43 -3.75
C ILE A 51 -3.33 -13.48 -3.78
N GLU A 52 -4.52 -13.17 -3.26
CA GLU A 52 -5.66 -14.10 -3.29
C GLU A 52 -6.10 -14.42 -4.72
N ARG A 53 -6.17 -13.43 -5.63
CA ARG A 53 -6.46 -13.69 -7.05
C ARG A 53 -5.40 -14.58 -7.70
N LEU A 54 -4.13 -14.43 -7.35
CA LEU A 54 -3.05 -15.28 -7.87
C LEU A 54 -3.13 -16.71 -7.30
N ARG A 55 -3.47 -16.88 -6.01
CA ARG A 55 -3.71 -18.19 -5.39
C ARG A 55 -4.85 -18.93 -6.08
N ALA A 56 -5.96 -18.24 -6.34
CA ALA A 56 -7.11 -18.81 -7.03
C ALA A 56 -6.79 -19.29 -8.46
N LYS A 57 -5.84 -18.64 -9.16
CA LYS A 57 -5.39 -19.06 -10.51
C LYS A 57 -4.43 -20.26 -10.50
N LYS A 58 -3.86 -20.61 -9.35
CA LYS A 58 -2.95 -21.75 -9.19
C LYS A 58 -3.73 -23.06 -9.00
N GLN A 59 -4.96 -22.99 -8.50
CA GLN A 59 -5.90 -24.12 -8.41
C GLN A 59 -6.56 -24.37 -9.76
#